data_AF-A0AAU8FCI2-F1
#
_entry.id   AF-A0AAU8FCI2-F1
#
_cell.length_a   1.000
_cell.length_b   1.000
_cell.length_c   1.000
_cell.angle_alpha   90.00
_cell.angle_beta   90.00
_cell.angle_gamma   90.00
#
_symmetry.space_group_name_H-M   'P 1'
#
loop_
_entity.id
_entity.type
_entity.pdbx_description
1 polymer ?
#
loop_
_entity_poly.entity_id
_entity_poly.type
_entity_poly.pdbx_seq_one_letter_code
_entity_poly.pdbx_strand_id
1 'polypeptide(L)'
;MKHIIRNVVMNYFEEIYSLVVEEELHNNSWHTDLHYKIMVNGKRYSARFIKSKRTINPAFGTLSNEQLIEKVRFTHYLREHEIPFMQINKNRAGEPFTLVVWNDEQYRFVLSNWIEGEHITHCTENIAEAFGTEARKIHDISNAFQSSIFQKKSHLDGYAQFISMLESKASACKDVREYINLAKYHIECAYTSELEFIVQTDLNPLNVLWDSNQQVKGIVDFESIGYVDRIEGLAFLIKWYSRTEGIQSHEVCSSVASSFLEGYKASNIVTSNDYKRLSSLLWLSGSLNWNFVKKTLSVISDERQLEEHLEVYRVRGERLSSLLICT
;
A
#
# COMPACT_ATOMS: atom_id res chain seq x y z
N MET A 1 15.62 9.47 22.86
CA MET A 1 15.37 8.22 22.09
C MET A 1 15.44 6.97 22.97
N LYS A 2 16.61 6.45 23.38
CA LYS A 2 16.73 5.18 24.15
C LYS A 2 15.85 5.13 25.41
N HIS A 3 15.75 6.23 26.15
CA HIS A 3 14.90 6.30 27.35
C HIS A 3 13.40 6.16 27.03
N ILE A 4 12.92 6.79 25.96
CA ILE A 4 11.51 6.75 25.55
C ILE A 4 11.14 5.36 25.04
N ILE A 5 11.99 4.76 24.19
CA ILE A 5 11.80 3.38 23.72
C ILE A 5 11.74 2.42 24.93
N ARG A 6 12.65 2.57 25.91
CA ARG A 6 12.61 1.74 27.12
C ARG A 6 11.29 1.88 27.89
N ASN A 7 10.86 3.11 28.13
CA ASN A 7 9.64 3.39 28.89
C ASN A 7 8.38 2.83 28.21
N VAL A 8 8.29 2.92 26.88
CA VAL A 8 7.12 2.39 26.16
C VAL A 8 7.16 0.87 26.05
N VAL A 9 8.34 0.27 25.79
CA VAL A 9 8.51 -1.19 25.68
C VAL A 9 8.20 -1.90 27.00
N MET A 10 8.40 -1.27 28.16
CA MET A 10 7.98 -1.81 29.46
C MET A 10 6.49 -2.13 29.56
N ASN A 11 5.65 -1.57 28.68
CA ASN A 11 4.22 -1.92 28.62
C ASN A 11 3.96 -3.26 27.94
N TYR A 12 4.96 -3.91 27.35
CA TYR A 12 4.81 -5.16 26.58
C TYR A 12 5.50 -6.37 27.23
N PHE A 13 6.38 -6.15 28.20
CA PHE A 13 7.18 -7.19 28.83
C PHE A 13 7.06 -7.10 30.35
N GLU A 14 7.00 -8.25 31.02
CA GLU A 14 7.05 -8.31 32.49
C GLU A 14 8.44 -7.96 33.01
N GLU A 15 9.48 -8.47 32.35
CA GLU A 15 10.89 -8.24 32.69
C GLU A 15 11.71 -7.86 31.45
N ILE A 16 12.55 -6.83 31.58
CA ILE A 16 13.48 -6.38 30.53
C ILE A 16 14.89 -6.36 31.11
N TYR A 17 15.66 -7.42 30.87
CA TYR A 17 17.08 -7.49 31.27
C TYR A 17 18.02 -6.98 30.16
N SER A 18 17.58 -6.97 28.90
CA SER A 18 18.34 -6.36 27.80
C SER A 18 17.41 -5.64 26.82
N LEU A 19 17.84 -4.45 26.39
CA LEU A 19 17.19 -3.67 25.34
C LEU A 19 18.26 -2.97 24.51
N VAL A 20 18.29 -3.26 23.22
CA VAL A 20 19.18 -2.65 22.24
C VAL A 20 18.33 -2.10 21.10
N VAL A 21 18.61 -0.85 20.70
CA VAL A 21 18.12 -0.32 19.41
C VAL A 21 19.19 -0.67 18.39
N GLU A 22 18.89 -1.60 17.49
CA GLU A 22 19.84 -2.08 16.49
C GLU A 22 19.92 -1.08 15.32
N GLU A 23 18.77 -0.57 14.88
CA GLU A 23 18.67 0.24 13.66
C GLU A 23 17.47 1.20 13.71
N GLU A 24 17.62 2.36 13.09
CA GLU A 24 16.52 3.26 12.73
C GLU A 24 16.16 3.03 11.26
N LEU A 25 14.91 2.65 11.03
CA LEU A 25 14.37 2.25 9.74
C LEU A 25 13.64 3.43 9.10
N HIS A 26 13.72 3.55 7.77
CA HIS A 26 12.97 4.52 6.97
C HIS A 26 13.09 6.00 7.42
N ASN A 27 14.33 6.49 7.55
CA ASN A 27 14.59 7.92 7.70
C ASN A 27 13.93 8.70 6.54
N ASN A 28 13.05 9.65 6.87
CA ASN A 28 12.20 10.43 5.96
C ASN A 28 10.89 9.76 5.48
N SER A 29 10.25 8.93 6.32
CA SER A 29 8.92 8.41 6.02
C SER A 29 7.92 9.54 5.70
N TRP A 30 7.02 9.30 4.73
CA TRP A 30 6.02 10.28 4.28
C TRP A 30 5.17 10.85 5.43
N HIS A 31 4.84 10.00 6.40
CA HIS A 31 4.02 10.37 7.56
C HIS A 31 4.84 10.88 8.75
N THR A 32 6.17 10.99 8.64
CA THR A 32 7.08 11.30 9.74
C THR A 32 6.93 10.36 10.94
N ASP A 33 6.45 9.14 10.68
CA ASP A 33 6.48 8.05 11.64
C ASP A 33 7.93 7.67 11.91
N LEU A 34 8.18 7.21 13.14
CA LEU A 34 9.50 6.72 13.54
C LEU A 34 9.45 5.20 13.58
N HIS A 35 10.47 4.54 13.05
CA HIS A 35 10.50 3.09 12.95
C HIS A 35 11.88 2.59 13.34
N TYR A 36 11.91 1.61 14.25
CA TYR A 36 13.16 1.08 14.78
C TYR A 36 13.14 -0.45 14.77
N LYS A 37 14.28 -1.04 14.44
CA LYS A 37 14.59 -2.42 14.78
C LYS A 37 15.16 -2.45 16.19
N ILE A 38 14.50 -3.17 17.09
CA ILE A 38 14.94 -3.32 18.48
C ILE A 38 15.14 -4.78 18.83
N MET A 39 16.08 -5.05 19.74
CA MET A 39 16.25 -6.34 20.37
C MET A 39 15.88 -6.23 21.86
N VAL A 40 14.93 -7.03 22.29
CA VAL A 40 14.50 -7.14 23.70
C VAL A 40 14.72 -8.57 24.14
N ASN A 41 15.49 -8.78 25.20
CA ASN A 41 15.73 -10.12 25.77
C ASN A 41 16.18 -11.17 24.72
N GLY A 42 17.06 -10.74 23.79
CA GLY A 42 17.59 -11.59 22.71
C GLY A 42 16.64 -11.81 21.51
N LYS A 43 15.42 -11.27 21.51
CA LYS A 43 14.47 -11.37 20.40
C LYS A 43 14.30 -10.03 19.68
N ARG A 44 14.18 -10.06 18.36
CA ARG A 44 14.03 -8.87 17.52
C ARG A 44 12.57 -8.49 17.32
N TYR A 45 12.33 -7.19 17.31
CA TYR A 45 11.02 -6.57 17.11
C TYR A 45 11.13 -5.36 16.19
N SER A 46 10.05 -5.11 15.47
CA SER A 46 9.79 -3.88 14.74
C SER A 46 8.95 -2.96 15.64
N ALA A 47 9.54 -1.83 16.03
CA ALA A 47 8.95 -0.84 16.92
C ALA A 47 8.58 0.41 16.11
N ARG A 48 7.28 0.66 15.92
CA ARG A 48 6.77 1.76 15.10
C ARG A 48 6.04 2.78 15.97
N PHE A 49 6.42 4.04 15.84
CA PHE A 49 5.76 5.19 16.43
C PHE A 49 4.94 5.88 15.35
N ILE A 50 3.64 5.56 15.32
CA ILE A 50 2.69 6.12 14.37
C ILE A 50 2.16 7.44 14.90
N LYS A 51 2.36 8.55 14.21
CA LYS A 51 1.80 9.84 14.68
C LYS A 51 0.28 9.78 14.81
N SER A 52 -0.27 10.33 15.89
CA SER A 52 -1.73 10.45 16.07
C SER A 52 -2.33 11.43 15.06
N LYS A 53 -1.61 12.53 14.77
CA LYS A 53 -1.97 13.50 13.73
C LYS A 53 -1.05 13.31 12.53
N ARG A 54 -1.54 12.60 11.51
CA ARG A 54 -0.84 12.45 10.22
C ARG A 54 -1.39 13.44 9.19
N THR A 55 -0.53 13.84 8.25
CA THR A 55 -0.99 14.43 6.99
C THR A 55 -1.88 13.42 6.28
N ILE A 56 -3.13 13.80 6.03
CA ILE A 56 -4.13 12.93 5.40
C ILE A 56 -3.69 12.68 3.94
N ASN A 57 -3.58 11.42 3.54
CA ASN A 57 -3.52 11.07 2.13
C ASN A 57 -4.96 10.91 1.61
N PRO A 58 -5.39 11.72 0.62
CA PRO A 58 -6.70 11.62 -0.01
C PRO A 58 -7.15 10.21 -0.35
N ALA A 59 -6.23 9.32 -0.75
CA ALA A 59 -6.53 8.00 -1.27
C ALA A 59 -6.72 6.89 -0.22
N PHE A 60 -6.21 7.06 1.02
CA PHE A 60 -6.12 5.95 2.02
C PHE A 60 -6.94 6.16 3.30
N GLY A 61 -7.74 7.24 3.36
CA GLY A 61 -8.64 7.50 4.49
C GLY A 61 -7.91 7.97 5.76
N THR A 62 -8.64 8.04 6.87
CA THR A 62 -8.08 8.48 8.15
C THR A 62 -7.73 7.28 9.02
N LEU A 63 -6.54 7.28 9.64
CA LEU A 63 -6.15 6.25 10.60
C LEU A 63 -6.54 6.68 12.02
N SER A 64 -7.76 6.38 12.47
CA SER A 64 -8.18 6.54 13.88
C SER A 64 -7.65 5.41 14.77
N ASN A 65 -7.92 5.45 16.07
CA ASN A 65 -7.57 4.37 16.99
C ASN A 65 -8.41 3.11 16.70
N GLU A 66 -9.69 3.28 16.42
CA GLU A 66 -10.62 2.20 16.09
C GLU A 66 -10.22 1.54 14.77
N GLN A 67 -9.86 2.34 13.75
CA GLN A 67 -9.29 1.82 12.51
C GLN A 67 -8.02 1.02 12.78
N LEU A 68 -7.09 1.54 13.59
CA LEU A 68 -5.85 0.85 13.91
C LEU A 68 -6.11 -0.50 14.60
N ILE A 69 -6.96 -0.52 15.62
CA ILE A 69 -7.37 -1.76 16.33
C ILE A 69 -7.96 -2.76 15.35
N GLU A 70 -8.86 -2.31 14.48
CA GLU A 70 -9.53 -3.18 13.52
C GLU A 70 -8.57 -3.75 12.48
N LYS A 71 -7.61 -2.95 11.99
CA LYS A 71 -6.57 -3.44 11.07
C LYS A 71 -5.73 -4.51 11.75
N VAL A 72 -5.36 -4.32 13.02
CA VAL A 72 -4.66 -5.35 13.80
C VAL A 72 -5.52 -6.62 13.95
N ARG A 73 -6.80 -6.49 14.28
CA ARG A 73 -7.74 -7.62 14.37
C ARG A 73 -7.79 -8.41 13.07
N PHE A 74 -7.84 -7.73 11.93
CA PHE A 74 -7.84 -8.36 10.63
C PHE A 74 -6.51 -9.06 10.31
N THR A 75 -5.35 -8.50 10.67
CA THR A 75 -4.07 -9.22 10.51
C THR A 75 -4.01 -10.50 11.35
N HIS A 76 -4.61 -10.52 12.55
CA HIS A 76 -4.72 -11.74 13.34
C HIS A 76 -5.61 -12.77 12.65
N TYR A 77 -6.76 -12.36 12.13
CA TYR A 77 -7.66 -13.22 11.36
C TYR A 77 -6.96 -13.84 10.14
N LEU A 78 -6.19 -13.06 9.38
CA LEU A 78 -5.40 -13.57 8.25
C LEU A 78 -4.38 -14.63 8.71
N ARG A 79 -3.69 -14.40 9.84
CA ARG A 79 -2.74 -15.37 10.41
C ARG A 79 -3.40 -16.66 10.89
N GLU A 80 -4.61 -16.59 11.43
CA GLU A 80 -5.41 -17.78 11.80
C GLU A 80 -5.74 -18.65 10.57
N HIS A 81 -5.70 -18.06 9.37
CA HIS A 81 -5.87 -18.73 8.08
C HIS A 81 -4.54 -18.91 7.32
N GLU A 82 -3.43 -18.99 8.07
CA GLU A 82 -2.09 -19.31 7.55
C GLU A 82 -1.56 -18.30 6.53
N ILE A 83 -2.02 -17.05 6.58
CA ILE A 83 -1.36 -15.94 5.87
C ILE A 83 -0.24 -15.40 6.76
N PRO A 84 1.01 -15.28 6.28
CA PRO A 84 2.16 -14.93 7.09
C PRO A 84 2.25 -13.42 7.39
N PHE A 85 1.15 -12.80 7.84
CA PHE A 85 1.16 -11.39 8.24
C PHE A 85 1.99 -11.18 9.52
N MET A 86 2.63 -10.02 9.63
CA MET A 86 3.38 -9.60 10.82
C MET A 86 2.53 -9.72 12.09
N GLN A 87 3.08 -10.35 13.12
CA GLN A 87 2.40 -10.47 14.41
C GLN A 87 2.58 -9.18 15.21
N ILE A 88 1.48 -8.48 15.45
CA ILE A 88 1.43 -7.32 16.33
C ILE A 88 1.25 -7.82 17.77
N ASN A 89 2.10 -7.34 18.67
CA ASN A 89 2.09 -7.71 20.07
C ASN A 89 1.07 -6.85 20.82
N LYS A 90 0.33 -7.47 21.73
CA LYS A 90 -0.51 -6.75 22.69
C LYS A 90 0.36 -6.24 23.82
N ASN A 91 0.04 -5.05 24.34
CA ASN A 91 0.60 -4.60 25.59
C ASN A 91 -0.01 -5.38 26.77
N ARG A 92 0.46 -5.13 27.99
CA ARG A 92 0.00 -5.80 29.21
C ARG A 92 -1.46 -5.55 29.55
N ALA A 93 -2.09 -4.52 28.97
CA ALA A 93 -3.52 -4.27 29.08
C ALA A 93 -4.34 -5.01 28.01
N GLY A 94 -3.70 -5.74 27.10
CA GLY A 94 -4.36 -6.45 26.00
C GLY A 94 -4.58 -5.60 24.74
N GLU A 95 -4.12 -4.35 24.73
CA GLU A 95 -4.33 -3.41 23.62
C GLU A 95 -3.23 -3.54 22.54
N PRO A 96 -3.54 -3.29 21.26
CA PRO A 96 -2.58 -3.46 20.16
C PRO A 96 -1.53 -2.35 20.06
N PHE A 97 -1.70 -1.25 20.79
CA PHE A 97 -0.73 -0.15 20.84
C PHE A 97 -0.73 0.55 22.20
N THR A 98 0.33 1.31 22.48
CA THR A 98 0.43 2.20 23.64
C THR A 98 0.52 3.65 23.17
N LEU A 99 -0.26 4.55 23.77
CA LEU A 99 -0.13 5.99 23.51
C LEU A 99 1.10 6.54 24.23
N VAL A 100 1.94 7.29 23.51
CA VAL A 100 3.15 7.89 24.05
C VAL A 100 3.31 9.33 23.54
N VAL A 101 3.73 10.23 24.41
CA VAL A 101 4.12 11.59 24.03
C VAL A 101 5.63 11.65 23.91
N TRP A 102 6.13 12.13 22.78
CA TRP A 102 7.55 12.31 22.52
C TRP A 102 7.75 13.61 21.74
N ASN A 103 8.54 14.55 22.28
CA ASN A 103 8.83 15.85 21.68
C ASN A 103 7.54 16.62 21.34
N ASP A 104 6.63 16.70 22.31
CA ASP A 104 5.30 17.34 22.20
C ASP A 104 4.36 16.76 21.12
N GLU A 105 4.78 15.67 20.48
CA GLU A 105 3.97 14.90 19.53
C GLU A 105 3.38 13.66 20.20
N GLN A 106 2.13 13.35 19.85
CA GLN A 106 1.47 12.14 20.32
C GLN A 106 1.63 11.02 19.28
N TYR A 107 2.08 9.86 19.75
CA TYR A 107 2.26 8.66 18.94
C TYR A 107 1.45 7.49 19.48
N ARG A 108 1.08 6.61 18.56
CA ARG A 108 0.62 5.24 18.81
C ARG A 108 1.81 4.33 18.60
N PHE A 109 2.35 3.79 19.68
CA PHE A 109 3.45 2.84 19.63
C PHE A 109 2.93 1.43 19.36
N VAL A 110 3.33 0.85 18.23
CA VAL A 110 2.99 -0.51 17.82
C VAL A 110 4.26 -1.34 17.86
N LEU A 111 4.22 -2.47 18.58
CA LEU A 111 5.32 -3.43 18.64
C LEU A 111 4.94 -4.69 17.87
N SER A 112 5.81 -5.13 16.97
CA SER A 112 5.57 -6.31 16.15
C SER A 112 6.78 -7.23 16.11
N ASN A 113 6.54 -8.52 15.92
CA ASN A 113 7.62 -9.49 15.79
C ASN A 113 8.43 -9.18 14.53
N TRP A 114 9.75 -9.22 14.65
CA TRP A 114 10.63 -9.13 13.49
C TRP A 114 10.52 -10.41 12.66
N ILE A 115 10.37 -10.27 11.35
CA ILE A 115 10.43 -11.39 10.41
C ILE A 115 11.74 -11.23 9.64
N GLU A 116 12.64 -12.20 9.77
CA GLU A 116 13.84 -12.23 8.93
C GLU A 116 13.45 -12.72 7.53
N GLY A 117 13.73 -11.95 6.50
CA GLY A 117 13.44 -12.31 5.11
C GLY A 117 14.07 -11.31 4.14
N GLU A 118 13.97 -11.61 2.86
CA GLU A 118 14.53 -10.79 1.80
C GLU A 118 13.46 -9.88 1.20
N HIS A 119 13.80 -8.60 1.03
CA HIS A 119 13.01 -7.69 0.20
C HIS A 119 13.46 -7.87 -1.24
N ILE A 120 12.54 -8.28 -2.10
CA ILE A 120 12.80 -8.27 -3.53
C ILE A 120 12.64 -6.86 -4.07
N THR A 121 13.51 -6.47 -4.97
CA THR A 121 13.42 -5.16 -5.61
C THR A 121 12.77 -5.21 -6.98
N HIS A 122 12.70 -6.38 -7.61
CA HIS A 122 12.10 -6.63 -8.93
C HIS A 122 11.32 -7.96 -8.96
N CYS A 123 10.41 -8.09 -9.92
CA CYS A 123 9.57 -9.28 -10.10
C CYS A 123 10.02 -10.13 -11.29
N THR A 124 10.15 -11.43 -11.07
CA THR A 124 10.23 -12.47 -12.10
C THR A 124 8.85 -13.10 -12.28
N GLU A 125 8.66 -13.88 -13.34
CA GLU A 125 7.42 -14.67 -13.56
C GLU A 125 7.09 -15.55 -12.36
N ASN A 126 8.08 -16.26 -11.80
CA ASN A 126 7.90 -17.10 -10.61
C ASN A 126 7.45 -16.32 -9.37
N ILE A 127 8.06 -15.17 -9.11
CA ILE A 127 7.68 -14.29 -7.99
C ILE A 127 6.25 -13.79 -8.17
N ALA A 128 5.93 -13.36 -9.40
CA ALA A 128 4.63 -12.82 -9.75
C ALA A 128 3.53 -13.89 -9.61
N GLU A 129 3.75 -15.11 -10.11
CA GLU A 129 2.82 -16.23 -9.96
C GLU A 129 2.64 -16.66 -8.49
N ALA A 130 3.74 -16.80 -7.75
CA ALA A 130 3.71 -17.17 -6.34
C ALA A 130 2.92 -16.14 -5.52
N PHE A 131 3.16 -14.83 -5.77
CA PHE A 131 2.40 -13.80 -5.08
C PHE A 131 0.97 -13.69 -5.57
N GLY A 132 0.68 -13.92 -6.85
CA GLY A 132 -0.68 -14.00 -7.38
C GLY A 132 -1.50 -15.04 -6.62
N THR A 133 -0.90 -16.22 -6.38
CA THR A 133 -1.52 -17.30 -5.60
C THR A 133 -1.80 -16.86 -4.15
N GLU A 134 -0.84 -16.23 -3.49
CA GLU A 134 -0.99 -15.75 -2.10
C GLU A 134 -2.02 -14.61 -2.01
N ALA A 135 -1.99 -13.65 -2.94
CA ALA A 135 -2.95 -12.55 -3.00
C ALA A 135 -4.39 -13.06 -3.23
N ARG A 136 -4.56 -14.11 -4.05
CA ARG A 136 -5.84 -14.77 -4.23
C ARG A 136 -6.33 -15.39 -2.92
N LYS A 137 -5.45 -16.11 -2.22
CA LYS A 137 -5.74 -16.70 -0.90
C LYS A 137 -6.19 -15.62 0.09
N ILE A 138 -5.47 -14.51 0.18
CA ILE A 138 -5.84 -13.35 1.03
C ILE A 138 -7.23 -12.84 0.67
N HIS A 139 -7.50 -12.56 -0.60
CA HIS A 139 -8.79 -11.99 -1.02
C HIS A 139 -9.97 -12.94 -0.74
N ASP A 140 -9.78 -14.25 -0.96
CA ASP A 140 -10.83 -15.24 -0.72
C ASP A 140 -11.13 -15.40 0.79
N ILE A 141 -10.09 -15.41 1.65
CA ILE A 141 -10.24 -15.41 3.11
C ILE A 141 -10.94 -14.13 3.59
N SER A 142 -10.56 -12.99 3.02
CA SER A 142 -11.07 -11.67 3.41
C SER A 142 -12.58 -11.54 3.21
N ASN A 143 -13.17 -12.29 2.27
CA ASN A 143 -14.60 -12.28 1.99
C ASN A 143 -15.46 -12.72 3.19
N ALA A 144 -14.93 -13.57 4.07
CA ALA A 144 -15.64 -14.03 5.26
C ALA A 144 -15.47 -13.08 6.46
N PHE A 145 -14.58 -12.09 6.39
CA PHE A 145 -14.40 -11.11 7.47
C PHE A 145 -15.35 -9.93 7.27
N GLN A 146 -16.11 -9.59 8.31
CA GLN A 146 -17.03 -8.46 8.31
C GLN A 146 -16.62 -7.43 9.36
N SER A 147 -16.63 -6.16 8.96
CA SER A 147 -16.29 -5.04 9.82
C SER A 147 -17.28 -3.90 9.64
N SER A 148 -17.86 -3.42 10.73
CA SER A 148 -18.56 -2.13 10.74
C SER A 148 -17.63 -0.95 10.99
N ILE A 149 -16.36 -1.23 11.31
CA ILE A 149 -15.36 -0.22 11.64
C ILE A 149 -14.62 0.22 10.39
N PHE A 150 -14.18 -0.70 9.52
CA PHE A 150 -13.41 -0.34 8.33
C PHE A 150 -14.14 0.67 7.44
N GLN A 151 -13.38 1.68 7.00
CA GLN A 151 -13.89 2.65 6.04
C GLN A 151 -14.07 1.99 4.68
N LYS A 152 -15.24 2.24 4.07
CA LYS A 152 -15.49 2.00 2.64
C LYS A 152 -15.00 3.21 1.88
N LYS A 153 -13.90 3.07 1.15
CA LYS A 153 -13.28 4.20 0.45
C LYS A 153 -12.56 3.74 -0.80
N SER A 154 -13.01 4.21 -1.95
CA SER A 154 -12.32 3.94 -3.21
C SER A 154 -11.13 4.90 -3.37
N HIS A 155 -10.08 4.41 -4.01
CA HIS A 155 -8.96 5.23 -4.48
C HIS A 155 -9.38 6.26 -5.53
N LEU A 156 -10.51 6.05 -6.22
CA LEU A 156 -11.09 7.04 -7.14
C LEU A 156 -11.38 8.38 -6.44
N ASP A 157 -11.79 8.35 -5.17
CA ASP A 157 -11.97 9.58 -4.37
C ASP A 157 -10.64 10.33 -4.18
N GLY A 158 -9.54 9.59 -4.03
CA GLY A 158 -8.20 10.14 -3.95
C GLY A 158 -7.77 10.77 -5.27
N TYR A 159 -8.01 10.09 -6.39
CA TYR A 159 -7.74 10.61 -7.74
C TYR A 159 -8.57 11.87 -8.05
N ALA A 160 -9.84 11.91 -7.66
CA ALA A 160 -10.68 13.09 -7.80
C ALA A 160 -10.13 14.30 -7.03
N GLN A 161 -9.61 14.09 -5.82
CA GLN A 161 -8.94 15.15 -5.05
C GLN A 161 -7.65 15.62 -5.72
N PHE A 162 -6.86 14.70 -6.28
CA PHE A 162 -5.66 15.06 -7.06
C PHE A 162 -6.00 15.90 -8.29
N ILE A 163 -7.09 15.57 -8.99
CA ILE A 163 -7.59 16.40 -10.10
C ILE A 163 -7.98 17.78 -9.61
N SER A 164 -8.74 17.88 -8.52
CA SER A 164 -9.17 19.18 -7.96
C SER A 164 -7.99 20.11 -7.62
N MET A 165 -6.88 19.55 -7.13
CA MET A 165 -5.64 20.31 -6.88
C MET A 165 -5.05 20.92 -8.17
N LEU A 166 -5.23 20.27 -9.31
CA LEU A 166 -4.74 20.73 -10.62
C LEU A 166 -5.75 21.58 -11.38
N GLU A 167 -7.06 21.45 -11.10
CA GLU A 167 -8.14 22.18 -11.80
C GLU A 167 -7.99 23.69 -11.73
N SER A 168 -7.54 24.23 -10.60
CA SER A 168 -7.26 25.66 -10.44
C SER A 168 -6.22 26.20 -11.45
N LYS A 169 -5.50 25.32 -12.13
CA LYS A 169 -4.47 25.62 -13.12
C LYS A 169 -4.84 25.21 -14.55
N ALA A 170 -5.90 24.43 -14.73
CA ALA A 170 -6.33 23.91 -16.03
C ALA A 170 -6.78 25.01 -17.01
N SER A 171 -7.24 26.16 -16.50
CA SER A 171 -7.60 27.33 -17.31
C SER A 171 -6.39 27.95 -17.99
N ALA A 172 -5.20 27.84 -17.38
CA ALA A 172 -3.97 28.48 -17.84
C ALA A 172 -3.09 27.58 -18.75
N CYS A 173 -3.29 26.27 -18.74
CA CYS A 173 -2.50 25.32 -19.54
C CYS A 173 -3.40 24.29 -20.25
N LYS A 174 -3.25 24.18 -21.58
CA LYS A 174 -4.02 23.27 -22.42
C LYS A 174 -3.69 21.80 -22.10
N ASP A 175 -2.41 21.44 -21.98
CA ASP A 175 -1.99 20.05 -21.79
C ASP A 175 -2.45 19.50 -20.43
N VAL A 176 -2.39 20.33 -19.38
CA VAL A 176 -2.94 19.96 -18.06
C VAL A 176 -4.45 19.71 -18.15
N ARG A 177 -5.18 20.50 -18.95
CA ARG A 177 -6.62 20.32 -19.13
C ARG A 177 -6.94 19.03 -19.88
N GLU A 178 -6.19 18.72 -20.93
CA GLU A 178 -6.34 17.47 -21.68
C GLU A 178 -6.02 16.26 -20.80
N TYR A 179 -4.96 16.33 -20.00
CA TYR A 179 -4.61 15.28 -19.04
C TYR A 179 -5.70 15.09 -17.98
N ILE A 180 -6.26 16.18 -17.43
CA ILE A 180 -7.38 16.11 -16.49
C ILE A 180 -8.60 15.46 -17.14
N ASN A 181 -8.94 15.80 -18.39
CA ASN A 181 -10.05 15.20 -19.10
C ASN A 181 -9.85 13.68 -19.29
N LEU A 182 -8.63 13.26 -19.64
CA LEU A 182 -8.28 11.85 -19.74
C LEU A 182 -8.40 11.13 -18.39
N ALA A 183 -7.91 11.74 -17.31
CA ALA A 183 -8.04 11.18 -15.97
C ALA A 183 -9.51 11.06 -15.52
N LYS A 184 -10.34 12.07 -15.82
CA LYS A 184 -11.80 12.04 -15.55
C LYS A 184 -12.49 10.91 -16.30
N TYR A 185 -12.14 10.70 -17.58
CA TYR A 185 -12.64 9.58 -18.37
C TYR A 185 -12.31 8.23 -17.70
N HIS A 186 -11.08 8.04 -17.23
CA HIS A 186 -10.69 6.81 -16.55
C HIS A 186 -11.38 6.64 -15.20
N ILE A 187 -11.61 7.72 -14.42
CA ILE A 187 -12.38 7.65 -13.18
C ILE A 187 -13.82 7.20 -13.46
N GLU A 188 -14.47 7.78 -14.46
CA GLU A 188 -15.82 7.39 -14.86
C GLU A 188 -15.87 5.93 -15.31
N CYS A 189 -14.90 5.49 -16.12
CA CYS A 189 -14.82 4.11 -16.58
C CYS A 189 -14.49 3.10 -15.48
N ALA A 190 -13.81 3.51 -14.41
CA ALA A 190 -13.42 2.66 -13.29
C ALA A 190 -14.51 2.56 -12.19
N TYR A 191 -15.45 3.50 -12.17
CA TYR A 191 -16.41 3.68 -11.10
C TYR A 191 -17.16 2.40 -10.74
N THR A 192 -17.32 2.18 -9.43
CA THR A 192 -18.27 1.24 -8.85
C THR A 192 -18.75 1.76 -7.50
N SER A 193 -19.98 1.43 -7.13
CA SER A 193 -20.50 1.64 -5.78
C SER A 193 -20.27 0.44 -4.84
N GLU A 194 -19.82 -0.70 -5.38
CA GLU A 194 -19.71 -1.97 -4.66
C GLU A 194 -18.36 -2.11 -3.94
N LEU A 195 -18.22 -1.41 -2.81
CA LEU A 195 -17.02 -1.44 -1.96
C LEU A 195 -17.19 -2.45 -0.79
N GLU A 196 -17.25 -3.73 -1.13
CA GLU A 196 -17.57 -4.82 -0.19
C GLU A 196 -16.39 -5.75 0.10
N PHE A 197 -15.23 -5.52 -0.53
CA PHE A 197 -14.03 -6.33 -0.35
C PHE A 197 -13.03 -5.64 0.56
N ILE A 198 -12.60 -6.34 1.61
CA ILE A 198 -11.47 -5.90 2.40
C ILE A 198 -10.20 -6.31 1.66
N VAL A 199 -9.36 -5.33 1.32
CA VAL A 199 -8.06 -5.61 0.71
C VAL A 199 -6.96 -4.81 1.39
N GLN A 200 -5.72 -5.32 1.30
CA GLN A 200 -4.53 -4.54 1.60
C GLN A 200 -4.01 -3.95 0.30
N THR A 201 -4.20 -2.64 0.11
CA THR A 201 -3.96 -1.97 -1.18
C THR A 201 -2.47 -1.67 -1.45
N ASP A 202 -1.63 -1.82 -0.42
CA ASP A 202 -0.19 -1.58 -0.50
C ASP A 202 0.66 -2.85 -0.32
N LEU A 203 0.17 -3.98 -0.84
CA LEU A 203 0.96 -5.20 -0.99
C LEU A 203 1.95 -5.07 -2.17
N ASN A 204 2.85 -4.09 -2.10
CA ASN A 204 3.94 -3.97 -3.07
C ASN A 204 5.12 -4.89 -2.66
N PRO A 205 6.06 -5.20 -3.57
CA PRO A 205 7.17 -6.11 -3.27
C PRO A 205 8.06 -5.74 -2.07
N LEU A 206 8.10 -4.47 -1.63
CA LEU A 206 8.83 -4.10 -0.41
C LEU A 206 8.09 -4.51 0.87
N ASN A 207 6.77 -4.63 0.82
CA ASN A 207 5.95 -5.02 1.97
C ASN A 207 5.78 -6.54 2.09
N VAL A 208 6.45 -7.30 1.23
CA VAL A 208 6.45 -8.76 1.21
C VAL A 208 7.87 -9.28 1.36
N LEU A 209 8.07 -10.13 2.35
CA LEU A 209 9.35 -10.76 2.67
C LEU A 209 9.38 -12.16 2.09
N TRP A 210 10.51 -12.50 1.47
CA TRP A 210 10.70 -13.75 0.77
C TRP A 210 11.74 -14.62 1.45
N ASP A 211 11.65 -15.93 1.27
CA ASP A 211 12.71 -16.88 1.62
C ASP A 211 13.62 -17.18 0.41
N SER A 212 14.67 -17.96 0.64
CA SER A 212 15.64 -18.36 -0.39
C SER A 212 15.03 -19.22 -1.51
N ASN A 213 13.82 -19.76 -1.32
CA ASN A 213 13.09 -20.56 -2.30
C ASN A 213 12.03 -19.72 -3.04
N GLN A 214 12.09 -18.38 -2.93
CA GLN A 214 11.11 -17.45 -3.49
C GLN A 214 9.69 -17.77 -3.04
N GLN A 215 9.51 -18.16 -1.78
CA GLN A 215 8.21 -18.28 -1.13
C GLN A 215 7.95 -17.09 -0.22
N VAL A 216 6.67 -16.70 -0.10
CA VAL A 216 6.25 -15.63 0.81
C VAL A 216 6.47 -16.09 2.25
N LYS A 217 7.37 -15.40 2.95
CA LYS A 217 7.74 -15.66 4.35
C LYS A 217 7.07 -14.71 5.33
N GLY A 218 6.73 -13.50 4.88
CA GLY A 218 6.14 -12.48 5.72
C GLY A 218 5.45 -11.39 4.91
N ILE A 219 4.38 -10.83 5.47
CA ILE A 219 3.76 -9.60 4.98
C ILE A 219 3.84 -8.56 6.08
N VAL A 220 4.38 -7.40 5.76
CA VAL A 220 4.55 -6.27 6.67
C VAL A 220 3.76 -5.08 6.16
N ASP A 221 3.60 -4.08 7.03
CA ASP A 221 2.77 -2.90 6.83
C ASP A 221 1.29 -3.24 6.62
N PHE A 222 0.44 -2.83 7.55
CA PHE A 222 -0.99 -3.18 7.59
C PHE A 222 -1.90 -1.94 7.44
N GLU A 223 -1.31 -0.78 7.17
CA GLU A 223 -2.02 0.49 7.32
C GLU A 223 -2.99 0.81 6.19
N SER A 224 -2.81 0.20 5.01
CA SER A 224 -3.65 0.45 3.82
C SER A 224 -4.81 -0.54 3.66
N ILE A 225 -5.18 -1.21 4.77
CA ILE A 225 -6.28 -2.18 4.84
C ILE A 225 -7.61 -1.42 4.99
N GLY A 226 -8.60 -1.78 4.18
CA GLY A 226 -9.95 -1.21 4.25
C GLY A 226 -10.88 -1.82 3.22
N TYR A 227 -12.14 -1.37 3.22
CA TYR A 227 -13.10 -1.78 2.20
C TYR A 227 -12.91 -0.98 0.91
N VAL A 228 -12.74 -1.72 -0.18
CA VAL A 228 -12.69 -1.26 -1.56
C VAL A 228 -13.47 -2.25 -2.44
N ASP A 229 -13.31 -2.18 -3.76
CA ASP A 229 -13.71 -3.27 -4.66
C ASP A 229 -12.54 -4.17 -5.05
N ARG A 230 -12.86 -5.43 -5.37
CA ARG A 230 -11.86 -6.45 -5.71
C ARG A 230 -11.03 -6.09 -6.94
N ILE A 231 -11.63 -5.42 -7.93
CA ILE A 231 -10.96 -5.06 -9.19
C ILE A 231 -9.97 -3.91 -8.96
N GLU A 232 -10.30 -2.96 -8.09
CA GLU A 232 -9.38 -1.91 -7.64
C GLU A 232 -8.17 -2.50 -6.89
N GLY A 233 -8.39 -3.43 -5.95
CA GLY A 233 -7.30 -4.15 -5.29
C GLY A 233 -6.42 -4.91 -6.29
N LEU A 234 -7.02 -5.59 -7.26
CA LEU A 234 -6.31 -6.32 -8.31
C LEU A 234 -5.45 -5.39 -9.20
N ALA A 235 -5.96 -4.21 -9.57
CA ALA A 235 -5.21 -3.25 -10.38
C ALA A 235 -3.90 -2.82 -9.70
N PHE A 236 -3.92 -2.57 -8.39
CA PHE A 236 -2.72 -2.21 -7.63
C PHE A 236 -1.70 -3.34 -7.61
N LEU A 237 -2.15 -4.58 -7.46
CA LEU A 237 -1.28 -5.74 -7.49
C LEU A 237 -0.62 -5.93 -8.86
N ILE A 238 -1.38 -5.89 -9.95
CA ILE A 238 -0.83 -5.97 -11.32
C ILE A 238 0.21 -4.86 -11.56
N LYS A 239 -0.08 -3.62 -11.14
CA LYS A 239 0.85 -2.48 -11.28
C LYS A 239 2.19 -2.74 -10.60
N TRP A 240 2.19 -3.39 -9.44
CA TRP A 240 3.40 -3.66 -8.68
C TRP A 240 4.14 -4.88 -9.18
N TYR A 241 3.43 -5.98 -9.41
CA TYR A 241 4.03 -7.27 -9.76
C TYR A 241 4.37 -7.42 -11.24
N SER A 242 4.08 -6.42 -12.07
CA SER A 242 4.53 -6.38 -13.48
C SER A 242 5.93 -5.76 -13.67
N ARG A 243 6.59 -5.27 -12.60
CA ARG A 243 7.85 -4.49 -12.70
C ARG A 243 9.11 -5.38 -12.64
N THR A 244 9.93 -5.36 -13.68
CA THR A 244 11.18 -6.14 -13.77
C THR A 244 12.44 -5.38 -13.38
N GLU A 245 12.40 -4.04 -13.42
CA GLU A 245 13.54 -3.16 -13.04
C GLU A 245 13.29 -2.47 -11.68
N GLY A 246 12.29 -2.97 -10.98
CA GLY A 246 11.94 -2.64 -9.62
C GLY A 246 10.98 -1.49 -9.38
N ILE A 247 10.68 -1.23 -8.10
CA ILE A 247 9.48 -0.47 -7.72
C ILE A 247 9.47 0.97 -8.23
N GLN A 248 10.64 1.58 -8.45
CA GLN A 248 10.77 2.96 -8.96
C GLN A 248 10.69 3.01 -10.49
N SER A 249 10.85 1.88 -11.18
CA SER A 249 10.84 1.83 -12.63
C SER A 249 9.44 2.05 -13.20
N HIS A 250 9.35 2.64 -14.39
CA HIS A 250 8.13 2.69 -15.18
C HIS A 250 8.03 1.54 -16.19
N GLU A 251 9.08 0.72 -16.30
CA GLU A 251 9.07 -0.47 -17.13
C GLU A 251 8.22 -1.57 -16.49
N VAL A 252 7.36 -2.14 -17.31
CA VAL A 252 6.44 -3.22 -16.96
C VAL A 252 6.52 -4.31 -18.03
N CYS A 253 6.32 -5.57 -17.63
CA CYS A 253 6.44 -6.72 -18.51
C CYS A 253 5.11 -7.48 -18.59
N SER A 254 4.66 -7.75 -19.82
CA SER A 254 3.42 -8.49 -20.07
C SER A 254 3.49 -9.93 -19.59
N SER A 255 4.60 -10.64 -19.82
CA SER A 255 4.71 -12.05 -19.38
C SER A 255 4.68 -12.18 -17.86
N VAL A 256 5.37 -11.28 -17.14
CA VAL A 256 5.32 -11.24 -15.67
C VAL A 256 3.91 -10.89 -15.15
N ALA A 257 3.22 -9.94 -15.80
CA ALA A 257 1.83 -9.62 -15.46
C ALA A 257 0.89 -10.82 -15.71
N SER A 258 1.08 -11.55 -16.81
CA SER A 258 0.33 -12.77 -17.11
C SER A 258 0.59 -13.85 -16.06
N SER A 259 1.83 -14.10 -15.66
CA SER A 259 2.15 -15.06 -14.58
C SER A 259 1.47 -14.70 -13.27
N PHE A 260 1.43 -13.40 -12.91
CA PHE A 260 0.67 -12.95 -11.75
C PHE A 260 -0.83 -13.29 -11.87
N LEU A 261 -1.44 -13.00 -13.03
CA LEU A 261 -2.86 -13.24 -13.27
C LEU A 261 -3.22 -14.72 -13.30
N GLU A 262 -2.33 -15.57 -13.82
CA GLU A 262 -2.42 -17.03 -13.78
C GLU A 262 -2.41 -17.54 -12.34
N GLY A 263 -1.41 -17.15 -11.53
CA GLY A 263 -1.33 -17.50 -10.11
C GLY A 263 -2.56 -17.01 -9.32
N TYR A 264 -3.02 -15.78 -9.60
CA TYR A 264 -4.23 -15.22 -9.00
C TYR A 264 -5.53 -15.92 -9.45
N LYS A 265 -5.47 -16.68 -10.56
CA LYS A 265 -6.62 -17.27 -11.25
C LYS A 265 -7.66 -16.21 -11.60
N ALA A 266 -7.20 -15.11 -12.21
CA ALA A 266 -8.02 -13.96 -12.55
C ALA A 266 -9.19 -14.32 -13.48
N SER A 267 -9.01 -15.29 -14.38
CA SER A 267 -10.04 -15.81 -15.29
C SER A 267 -11.28 -16.37 -14.57
N ASN A 268 -11.16 -16.74 -13.29
CA ASN A 268 -12.29 -17.22 -12.49
C ASN A 268 -13.16 -16.10 -11.91
N ILE A 269 -12.73 -14.84 -12.00
CA ILE A 269 -13.33 -13.70 -11.29
C ILE A 269 -13.62 -12.54 -12.23
N VAL A 270 -12.65 -12.19 -13.08
CA VAL A 270 -12.73 -11.01 -13.96
C VAL A 270 -13.65 -11.33 -15.13
N THR A 271 -14.75 -10.59 -15.24
CA THR A 271 -15.69 -10.71 -16.35
C THR A 271 -15.30 -9.81 -17.51
N SER A 272 -15.92 -9.99 -18.68
CA SER A 272 -15.75 -9.08 -19.83
C SER A 272 -16.05 -7.61 -19.47
N ASN A 273 -16.99 -7.38 -18.56
CA ASN A 273 -17.35 -6.04 -18.09
C ASN A 273 -16.27 -5.41 -17.20
N ASP A 274 -15.47 -6.23 -16.52
CA ASP A 274 -14.43 -5.74 -15.60
C ASP A 274 -13.18 -5.27 -16.33
N TYR A 275 -12.87 -5.77 -17.54
CA TYR A 275 -11.65 -5.40 -18.25
C TYR A 275 -11.55 -3.90 -18.54
N LYS A 276 -12.66 -3.24 -18.91
CA LYS A 276 -12.67 -1.78 -19.12
C LYS A 276 -12.38 -1.03 -17.83
N ARG A 277 -12.95 -1.49 -16.71
CA ARG A 277 -12.72 -0.92 -15.37
C ARG A 277 -11.27 -1.13 -14.94
N LEU A 278 -10.77 -2.37 -15.02
CA LEU A 278 -9.42 -2.77 -14.65
C LEU A 278 -8.36 -2.01 -15.45
N SER A 279 -8.56 -1.85 -16.76
CA SER A 279 -7.67 -1.06 -17.62
C SER A 279 -7.60 0.41 -17.19
N SER A 280 -8.73 1.00 -16.79
CA SER A 280 -8.77 2.38 -16.29
C SER A 280 -8.16 2.53 -14.91
N LEU A 281 -8.36 1.56 -14.01
CA LEU A 281 -7.73 1.52 -12.69
C LEU A 281 -6.20 1.37 -12.79
N LEU A 282 -5.71 0.55 -13.73
CA LEU A 282 -4.30 0.43 -14.05
C LEU A 282 -3.71 1.75 -14.55
N TRP A 283 -4.41 2.41 -15.49
CA TRP A 283 -4.01 3.72 -15.97
C TRP A 283 -3.90 4.71 -14.80
N LEU A 284 -4.95 4.86 -13.99
CA LEU A 284 -5.00 5.81 -12.87
C LEU A 284 -3.91 5.55 -11.82
N SER A 285 -3.73 4.28 -11.42
CA SER A 285 -2.78 3.90 -10.38
C SER A 285 -1.31 4.12 -10.76
N GLY A 286 -1.00 4.12 -12.05
CA GLY A 286 0.31 4.51 -12.58
C GLY A 286 0.45 6.02 -12.84
N SER A 287 -0.65 6.65 -13.26
CA SER A 287 -0.60 7.95 -13.95
C SER A 287 -1.00 9.14 -13.05
N LEU A 288 -1.83 8.91 -12.04
CA LEU A 288 -2.36 9.96 -11.18
C LEU A 288 -2.09 9.66 -9.70
N ASN A 289 -0.86 9.91 -9.26
CA ASN A 289 -0.46 9.76 -7.86
C ASN A 289 0.08 11.08 -7.28
N TRP A 290 0.40 11.09 -5.99
CA TRP A 290 0.88 12.29 -5.34
C TRP A 290 2.17 12.86 -5.96
N ASN A 291 3.11 12.00 -6.38
CA ASN A 291 4.36 12.45 -7.02
C ASN A 291 4.07 13.13 -8.35
N PHE A 292 3.09 12.64 -9.11
CA PHE A 292 2.59 13.32 -10.31
C PHE A 292 2.11 14.72 -9.96
N VAL A 293 1.15 14.87 -9.05
CA VAL A 293 0.58 16.16 -8.66
C VAL A 293 1.66 17.14 -8.20
N LYS A 294 2.53 16.71 -7.29
CA LYS A 294 3.62 17.54 -6.75
C LYS A 294 4.56 18.02 -7.85
N LYS A 295 4.99 17.13 -8.75
CA LYS A 295 5.90 17.48 -9.84
C LYS A 295 5.20 18.40 -10.85
N THR A 296 3.96 18.10 -11.24
CA THR A 296 3.14 18.93 -12.14
C THR A 296 3.05 20.36 -11.61
N LEU A 297 2.68 20.55 -10.33
CA LEU A 297 2.60 21.87 -9.72
C LEU A 297 3.95 22.60 -9.69
N SER A 298 5.06 21.87 -9.54
CA SER A 298 6.41 22.48 -9.49
C SER A 298 6.95 22.92 -10.85
N VAL A 299 6.50 22.31 -11.95
CA VAL A 299 6.98 22.62 -13.31
C VAL A 299 5.96 23.36 -14.16
N ILE A 300 4.80 23.73 -13.60
CA ILE A 300 3.67 24.26 -14.37
C ILE A 300 3.95 25.57 -15.12
N SER A 301 4.98 26.31 -14.72
CA SER A 301 5.43 27.55 -15.38
C SER A 301 6.46 27.31 -16.48
N ASP A 302 6.96 26.09 -16.65
CA ASP A 302 7.92 25.69 -17.68
C ASP A 302 7.22 24.71 -18.63
N GLU A 303 6.76 25.24 -19.76
CA GLU A 303 5.95 24.51 -20.75
C GLU A 303 6.62 23.22 -21.22
N ARG A 304 7.93 23.27 -21.51
CA ARG A 304 8.68 22.11 -21.98
C ARG A 304 8.80 21.05 -20.89
N GLN A 305 9.17 21.43 -19.67
CA GLN A 305 9.26 20.46 -18.57
C GLN A 305 7.89 19.87 -18.21
N LEU A 306 6.83 20.65 -18.34
CA LEU A 306 5.46 20.21 -18.11
C LEU A 306 5.03 19.18 -19.16
N GLU A 307 5.23 19.47 -20.44
CA GLU A 307 4.91 18.56 -21.55
C GLU A 307 5.65 17.22 -21.39
N GLU A 308 6.98 17.26 -21.19
CA GLU A 308 7.80 16.07 -20.97
C GLU A 308 7.30 15.26 -19.75
N HIS A 309 6.94 15.93 -18.65
CA HIS A 309 6.41 15.28 -17.45
C HIS A 309 5.04 14.64 -17.66
N LEU A 310 4.10 15.34 -18.30
CA LEU A 310 2.76 14.81 -18.59
C LEU A 310 2.84 13.59 -19.52
N GLU A 311 3.69 13.67 -20.55
CA GLU A 311 3.89 12.58 -21.50
C GLU A 311 4.44 11.31 -20.84
N VAL A 312 5.45 11.45 -19.96
CA VAL A 312 6.00 10.32 -19.21
C VAL A 312 4.92 9.57 -18.42
N TYR A 313 4.00 10.31 -17.78
CA TYR A 313 2.92 9.68 -17.02
C TYR A 313 1.80 9.13 -17.91
N ARG A 314 1.51 9.77 -19.05
CA ARG A 314 0.57 9.24 -20.05
C ARG A 314 1.04 7.90 -20.60
N VAL A 315 2.28 7.83 -21.07
CA VAL A 315 2.91 6.60 -21.60
C VAL A 315 2.97 5.51 -20.53
N ARG A 316 3.27 5.87 -19.28
CA ARG A 316 3.23 4.93 -18.15
C ARG A 316 1.84 4.30 -17.98
N GLY A 317 0.78 5.10 -18.05
CA GLY A 317 -0.59 4.61 -17.98
C GLY A 317 -0.93 3.68 -19.13
N GLU A 318 -0.56 4.04 -20.36
CA GLU A 318 -0.78 3.24 -21.56
C GLU A 318 -0.07 1.88 -21.48
N ARG A 319 1.19 1.86 -21.03
CA ARG A 319 1.94 0.63 -20.80
C ARG A 319 1.24 -0.28 -19.79
N LEU A 320 0.78 0.26 -18.67
CA LEU A 320 0.05 -0.51 -17.65
C LEU A 320 -1.28 -1.06 -18.20
N SER A 321 -2.06 -0.24 -18.89
CA SER A 321 -3.33 -0.67 -19.51
C SER A 321 -3.11 -1.74 -20.58
N SER A 322 -1.98 -1.71 -21.30
CA SER A 322 -1.64 -2.69 -22.33
C SER A 322 -1.33 -4.08 -21.80
N LEU A 323 -1.01 -4.21 -20.49
CA LEU A 323 -0.75 -5.51 -19.85
C LEU A 323 -1.95 -6.46 -19.95
N LEU A 324 -3.16 -5.91 -20.08
CA LEU A 324 -4.40 -6.69 -20.19
C LEU A 324 -4.76 -7.12 -21.62
N ILE A 325 -4.02 -6.65 -22.64
CA ILE A 325 -4.31 -6.96 -24.05
C ILE A 325 -3.78 -8.34 -24.44
N CYS A 326 -2.87 -8.91 -23.65
CA CYS A 326 -2.22 -10.20 -23.90
C CYS A 326 -2.80 -11.37 -23.08
N THR A 327 -3.92 -11.18 -22.38
CA THR A 327 -4.62 -12.17 -21.55
C THR A 327 -5.97 -12.53 -22.11
#